data_AF-A0A432RQH4-F1
#
_entry.id   AF-A0A432RQH4-F1
#
_cell.length_a   1.000
_cell.length_b   1.000
_cell.length_c   1.000
_cell.angle_alpha   90.00
_cell.angle_beta   90.00
_cell.angle_gamma   90.00
#
_symmetry.space_group_name_H-M   'P 1'
#
loop_
_entity.id
_entity.type
_entity.pdbx_description
1 polymer ?
#
loop_
_entity_poly.entity_id
_entity_poly.type
_entity_poly.pdbx_seq_one_letter_code
_entity_poly.pdbx_strand_id
1 'polypeptide(L)'
;ENSTKFSAWLAQGSISPKQIKACLDVYERDHGANDSTYWIFFELLWRDYFHGYGLHYGRQLFARQGIRGQGAQGSFYPERFKKWCQGNTPYPIVNACMRQLNQTGYMSNRGRQLVASCLIYDLGIDWRYGAAYFESQLLDYDVASNWGNWQYIAGVGADPRGGRHFNLDKQARTYDPEQRFIQTWGGNDFDQNLDSVDAADWPISPTS
;
A
#
# COMPACT_ATOMS: atom_id res chain seq x y z
N GLU A 1 1.25 19.60 -1.27
CA GLU A 1 1.83 18.25 -1.46
C GLU A 1 2.91 18.04 -0.41
N ASN A 2 2.95 16.89 0.29
CA ASN A 2 3.68 16.75 1.56
C ASN A 2 4.78 15.66 1.54
N SER A 3 5.44 15.41 0.40
CA SER A 3 6.54 14.43 0.31
C SER A 3 7.42 14.67 -0.93
N THR A 4 8.63 14.10 -0.94
CA THR A 4 9.68 14.31 -1.97
C THR A 4 9.33 13.82 -3.37
N LYS A 5 8.43 12.83 -3.49
CA LYS A 5 8.10 12.12 -4.76
C LYS A 5 9.26 11.40 -5.45
N PHE A 6 10.40 11.23 -4.78
CA PHE A 6 11.59 10.61 -5.36
C PHE A 6 11.47 9.13 -5.75
N SER A 7 10.40 8.46 -5.33
CA SER A 7 10.27 7.01 -5.42
C SER A 7 10.36 6.46 -6.86
N ALA A 8 9.71 7.10 -7.85
CA ALA A 8 9.76 6.63 -9.24
C ALA A 8 11.18 6.70 -9.82
N TRP A 9 11.90 7.80 -9.57
CA TRP A 9 13.28 7.95 -10.01
C TRP A 9 14.25 7.03 -9.27
N LEU A 10 14.00 6.75 -7.98
CA LEU A 10 14.77 5.80 -7.18
C LEU A 10 14.55 4.35 -7.62
N ALA A 11 13.33 3.97 -8.00
CA ALA A 11 13.00 2.63 -8.46
C ALA A 11 13.69 2.31 -9.79
N GLN A 12 13.72 3.28 -10.71
CA GLN A 12 14.37 3.14 -12.02
C GLN A 12 15.90 3.31 -11.98
N GLY A 13 16.45 3.81 -10.87
CA GLY A 13 17.88 4.11 -10.73
C GLY A 13 18.33 5.41 -11.40
N SER A 14 17.39 6.29 -11.78
CA SER A 14 17.68 7.61 -12.37
C SER A 14 18.33 8.57 -11.37
N ILE A 15 18.07 8.36 -10.07
CA ILE A 15 18.77 9.00 -8.95
C ILE A 15 19.17 7.93 -7.94
N SER A 16 20.31 8.10 -7.28
CA SER A 16 20.77 7.17 -6.24
C SER A 16 20.49 7.70 -4.82
N PRO A 17 20.26 6.81 -3.84
CA PRO A 17 20.14 7.21 -2.43
C PRO A 17 21.36 8.00 -1.92
N LYS A 18 22.57 7.67 -2.39
CA LYS A 18 23.81 8.36 -2.05
C LYS A 18 23.83 9.81 -2.55
N GLN A 19 23.32 10.06 -3.77
CA GLN A 19 23.18 11.43 -4.28
C GLN A 19 22.18 12.22 -3.44
N ILE A 20 21.03 11.63 -3.10
CA ILE A 20 20.04 12.30 -2.24
C ILE A 20 20.66 12.65 -0.89
N LYS A 21 21.39 11.71 -0.26
CA LYS A 21 22.06 11.95 1.02
C LYS A 21 23.11 13.05 0.93
N ALA A 22 23.93 13.06 -0.11
CA ALA A 22 24.93 14.11 -0.32
C ALA A 22 24.27 15.49 -0.50
N CYS A 23 23.18 15.59 -1.27
CA CYS A 23 22.41 16.83 -1.39
C CYS A 23 21.79 17.25 -0.05
N LEU A 24 21.30 16.29 0.73
CA LEU A 24 20.76 16.54 2.07
C LEU A 24 21.85 17.06 3.02
N ASP A 25 23.06 16.50 2.99
CA ASP A 25 24.22 16.96 3.78
C ASP A 25 24.63 18.40 3.44
N VAL A 26 24.58 18.78 2.16
CA VAL A 26 24.81 20.17 1.73
C VAL A 26 23.70 21.07 2.27
N TYR A 27 22.43 20.66 2.13
CA TYR A 27 21.31 21.42 2.64
C TYR A 27 21.38 21.62 4.16
N GLU A 28 21.68 20.58 4.93
CA GLU A 28 21.81 20.64 6.39
C GLU A 28 22.99 21.50 6.84
N ARG A 29 24.07 21.57 6.05
CA ARG A 29 25.20 22.47 6.29
C ARG A 29 24.81 23.94 6.09
N ASP A 30 24.09 24.23 5.01
CA ASP A 30 23.78 25.60 4.59
C ASP A 30 22.57 26.18 5.32
N HIS A 31 21.63 25.33 5.72
CA HIS A 31 20.33 25.72 6.29
C HIS A 31 20.02 25.12 7.67
N GLY A 32 20.88 24.22 8.18
CA GLY A 32 20.69 23.51 9.44
C GLY A 32 19.90 22.21 9.31
N ALA A 33 20.19 21.26 10.19
CA ALA A 33 19.48 19.99 10.30
C ALA A 33 18.23 20.11 11.18
N ASN A 34 17.19 19.33 10.86
CA ASN A 34 15.99 19.22 11.69
C ASN A 34 15.32 17.84 11.52
N ASP A 35 14.21 17.63 12.22
CA ASP A 35 13.48 16.36 12.15
C ASP A 35 13.03 16.00 10.73
N SER A 36 12.66 16.99 9.91
CA SER A 36 12.20 16.73 8.53
C SER A 36 13.34 16.27 7.62
N THR A 37 14.54 16.84 7.75
CA THR A 37 15.71 16.39 7.00
C THR A 37 16.11 14.98 7.43
N TYR A 38 16.11 14.71 8.74
CA TYR A 38 16.33 13.37 9.27
C TYR A 38 15.31 12.35 8.73
N TRP A 39 14.02 12.68 8.69
CA TRP A 39 12.98 11.77 8.20
C TRP A 39 13.16 11.39 6.73
N ILE A 40 13.68 12.29 5.88
CA ILE A 40 14.02 11.93 4.48
C ILE A 40 15.08 10.83 4.46
N PHE A 41 16.14 10.98 5.26
CA PHE A 41 17.19 9.96 5.35
C PHE A 41 16.67 8.65 5.95
N PHE A 42 15.84 8.73 7.00
CA PHE A 42 15.25 7.56 7.63
C PHE A 42 14.37 6.74 6.66
N GLU A 43 13.59 7.40 5.80
CA GLU A 43 12.81 6.71 4.76
C GLU A 43 13.71 6.05 3.70
N LEU A 44 14.89 6.60 3.40
CA LEU A 44 15.88 5.92 2.55
C LEU A 44 16.44 4.66 3.23
N LEU A 45 16.62 4.67 4.55
CA LEU A 45 17.05 3.48 5.29
C LEU A 45 16.01 2.36 5.23
N TRP A 46 14.71 2.69 5.22
CA TRP A 46 13.65 1.69 5.01
C TRP A 46 13.74 1.03 3.64
N ARG A 47 14.07 1.78 2.59
CA ARG A 47 14.32 1.22 1.25
C ARG A 47 15.49 0.23 1.28
N ASP A 48 16.62 0.63 1.87
CA ASP A 48 17.79 -0.24 1.97
C ASP A 48 17.54 -1.48 2.84
N TYR A 49 16.78 -1.32 3.93
CA TYR A 49 16.31 -2.44 4.75
C TYR A 49 15.53 -3.45 3.91
N PHE A 50 14.55 -3.01 3.12
CA PHE A 50 13.76 -3.93 2.31
C PHE A 50 14.59 -4.58 1.20
N HIS A 51 15.56 -3.88 0.61
CA HIS A 51 16.50 -4.46 -0.35
C HIS A 51 17.30 -5.61 0.26
N GLY A 52 17.87 -5.38 1.45
CA GLY A 52 18.55 -6.44 2.22
C GLY A 52 17.61 -7.57 2.64
N TYR A 53 16.39 -7.24 3.06
CA TYR A 53 15.34 -8.19 3.42
C TYR A 53 14.99 -9.12 2.25
N GLY A 54 14.74 -8.55 1.07
CA GLY A 54 14.42 -9.30 -0.14
C GLY A 54 15.57 -10.21 -0.57
N LEU A 55 16.82 -9.73 -0.48
CA LEU A 55 18.00 -10.53 -0.76
C LEU A 55 18.16 -11.71 0.22
N HIS A 56 17.95 -11.47 1.52
CA HIS A 56 18.12 -12.47 2.56
C HIS A 56 17.06 -13.58 2.50
N TYR A 57 15.79 -13.22 2.34
CA TYR A 57 14.68 -14.18 2.39
C TYR A 57 14.31 -14.77 1.01
N GLY A 58 14.76 -14.15 -0.08
CA GLY A 58 14.59 -14.65 -1.45
C GLY A 58 13.14 -15.02 -1.76
N ARG A 59 12.90 -16.27 -2.15
CA ARG A 59 11.56 -16.78 -2.50
C ARG A 59 10.51 -16.64 -1.39
N GLN A 60 10.92 -16.59 -0.12
CA GLN A 60 9.98 -16.42 1.00
C GLN A 60 9.32 -15.04 0.99
N LEU A 61 9.90 -14.06 0.27
CA LEU A 61 9.29 -12.75 0.04
C LEU A 61 7.92 -12.85 -0.67
N PHE A 62 7.72 -13.88 -1.49
CA PHE A 62 6.50 -14.08 -2.29
C PHE A 62 5.60 -15.19 -1.75
N ALA A 63 6.07 -15.92 -0.73
CA ALA A 63 5.35 -17.04 -0.16
C ALA A 63 4.10 -16.55 0.57
N ARG A 64 2.99 -17.29 0.46
CA ARG A 64 1.73 -16.95 1.13
C ARG A 64 1.93 -16.71 2.63
N GLN A 65 2.64 -17.62 3.31
CA GLN A 65 2.93 -17.52 4.74
C GLN A 65 4.07 -16.55 5.12
N GLY A 66 4.62 -15.82 4.14
CA GLY A 66 5.78 -14.95 4.31
C GLY A 66 6.97 -15.66 4.95
N ILE A 67 7.74 -14.93 5.76
CA ILE A 67 8.94 -15.45 6.44
C ILE A 67 8.64 -16.16 7.76
N ARG A 68 7.45 -15.95 8.33
CA ARG A 68 7.05 -16.55 9.61
C ARG A 68 6.54 -17.98 9.48
N GLY A 69 6.18 -18.42 8.27
CA GLY A 69 5.67 -19.77 8.02
C GLY A 69 4.30 -20.06 8.67
N GLN A 70 3.64 -19.05 9.25
CA GLN A 70 2.33 -19.18 9.89
C GLN A 70 1.43 -18.00 9.48
N GLY A 71 0.12 -18.22 9.41
CA GLY A 71 -0.85 -17.14 9.59
C GLY A 71 -1.19 -16.26 8.39
N ALA A 72 -1.14 -16.77 7.16
CA ALA A 72 -1.71 -16.03 6.03
C ALA A 72 -3.22 -16.25 5.92
N GLN A 73 -3.98 -15.30 6.46
CA GLN A 73 -5.43 -15.27 6.34
C GLN A 73 -5.87 -14.79 4.95
N GLY A 74 -7.09 -15.15 4.57
CA GLY A 74 -7.73 -14.71 3.33
C GLY A 74 -7.64 -15.70 2.17
N SER A 75 -8.56 -15.55 1.23
CA SER A 75 -8.70 -16.40 0.04
C SER A 75 -8.81 -15.53 -1.20
N PHE A 76 -9.03 -16.11 -2.37
CA PHE A 76 -9.36 -15.32 -3.55
C PHE A 76 -10.88 -15.16 -3.68
N TYR A 77 -11.35 -13.93 -3.69
CA TYR A 77 -12.74 -13.56 -3.91
C TYR A 77 -12.81 -12.64 -5.14
N PRO A 78 -13.15 -13.17 -6.34
CA PRO A 78 -13.02 -12.43 -7.59
C PRO A 78 -13.79 -11.11 -7.62
N GLU A 79 -15.04 -11.11 -7.13
CA GLU A 79 -15.87 -9.90 -7.12
C GLU A 79 -15.30 -8.82 -6.20
N ARG A 80 -14.97 -9.17 -4.96
CA ARG A 80 -14.36 -8.25 -3.99
C ARG A 80 -13.02 -7.71 -4.48
N PHE A 81 -12.18 -8.56 -5.07
CA PHE A 81 -10.89 -8.16 -5.62
C PHE A 81 -11.08 -7.18 -6.78
N LYS A 82 -12.02 -7.45 -7.70
CA LYS A 82 -12.35 -6.54 -8.80
C LYS A 82 -12.85 -5.19 -8.28
N LYS A 83 -13.76 -5.19 -7.31
CA LYS A 83 -14.26 -3.98 -6.64
C LYS A 83 -13.13 -3.18 -5.97
N TRP A 84 -12.21 -3.85 -5.28
CA TRP A 84 -11.04 -3.20 -4.72
C TRP A 84 -10.14 -2.59 -5.79
N CYS A 85 -9.80 -3.33 -6.84
CA CYS A 85 -8.98 -2.84 -7.95
C CYS A 85 -9.60 -1.58 -8.59
N GLN A 86 -10.92 -1.57 -8.76
CA GLN A 86 -11.66 -0.47 -9.39
C GLN A 86 -11.96 0.71 -8.46
N GLY A 87 -11.70 0.58 -7.16
CA GLY A 87 -12.11 1.58 -6.16
C GLY A 87 -13.63 1.69 -6.05
N ASN A 88 -14.31 0.55 -5.92
CA ASN A 88 -15.75 0.38 -5.81
C ASN A 88 -16.13 -0.50 -4.59
N THR A 89 -15.53 -0.19 -3.45
CA THR A 89 -15.78 -0.86 -2.17
C THR A 89 -16.68 -0.01 -1.29
N PRO A 90 -17.25 -0.54 -0.19
CA PRO A 90 -17.97 0.26 0.80
C PRO A 90 -17.13 1.31 1.55
N TYR A 91 -15.84 1.45 1.23
CA TYR A 91 -14.88 2.28 1.97
C TYR A 91 -14.38 3.46 1.12
N PRO A 92 -14.92 4.69 1.31
CA PRO A 92 -14.62 5.81 0.43
C PRO A 92 -13.14 6.21 0.33
N ILE A 93 -12.41 6.17 1.45
CA ILE A 93 -10.98 6.48 1.48
C ILE A 93 -10.15 5.47 0.68
N VAL A 94 -10.55 4.20 0.67
CA VAL A 94 -9.91 3.14 -0.11
C VAL A 94 -10.20 3.37 -1.59
N ASN A 95 -11.45 3.66 -1.94
CA ASN A 95 -11.86 3.94 -3.31
C ASN A 95 -11.09 5.11 -3.91
N ALA A 96 -10.98 6.22 -3.17
CA ALA A 96 -10.21 7.39 -3.59
C ALA A 96 -8.73 7.04 -3.84
N CYS A 97 -8.11 6.27 -2.95
CA CYS A 97 -6.73 5.81 -3.13
C CYS A 97 -6.59 4.92 -4.38
N MET A 98 -7.46 3.92 -4.55
CA MET A 98 -7.38 2.99 -5.68
C MET A 98 -7.62 3.69 -7.03
N ARG A 99 -8.52 4.67 -7.08
CA ARG A 99 -8.73 5.50 -8.28
C ARG A 99 -7.54 6.39 -8.58
N GLN A 100 -6.93 7.00 -7.55
CA GLN A 100 -5.67 7.74 -7.72
C GLN A 100 -4.58 6.84 -8.31
N LEU A 101 -4.40 5.64 -7.78
CA LEU A 101 -3.42 4.68 -8.29
C LEU A 101 -3.67 4.38 -9.76
N ASN A 102 -4.90 4.01 -10.12
CA ASN A 102 -5.20 3.61 -11.50
C ASN A 102 -5.07 4.75 -12.51
N GLN A 103 -5.32 5.99 -12.10
CA GLN A 103 -5.25 7.15 -12.99
C GLN A 103 -3.84 7.75 -13.10
N THR A 104 -3.00 7.60 -12.07
CA THR A 104 -1.71 8.30 -12.00
C THR A 104 -0.50 7.37 -11.88
N GLY A 105 -0.71 6.10 -11.56
CA GLY A 105 0.34 5.14 -11.22
C GLY A 105 1.07 5.47 -9.91
N TYR A 106 0.53 6.37 -9.08
CA TYR A 106 1.11 6.76 -7.79
C TYR A 106 0.07 6.67 -6.68
N MET A 107 0.52 6.31 -5.47
CA MET A 107 -0.30 6.36 -4.26
C MET A 107 0.56 6.82 -3.08
N SER A 108 0.02 7.69 -2.22
CA SER A 108 0.71 8.11 -0.99
C SER A 108 1.04 6.91 -0.07
N ASN A 109 2.13 6.98 0.71
CA ASN A 109 2.51 5.90 1.64
C ASN A 109 1.36 5.55 2.60
N ARG A 110 0.68 6.57 3.15
CA ARG A 110 -0.51 6.36 3.99
C ARG A 110 -1.61 5.62 3.22
N GLY A 111 -1.92 6.06 1.99
CA GLY A 111 -2.88 5.37 1.13
C GLY A 111 -2.54 3.90 0.91
N ARG A 112 -1.27 3.59 0.61
CA ARG A 112 -0.79 2.21 0.40
C ARG A 112 -1.06 1.32 1.61
N GLN A 113 -0.81 1.82 2.82
CA GLN A 113 -1.11 1.10 4.06
C GLN A 113 -2.62 0.86 4.25
N LEU A 114 -3.46 1.86 3.95
CA LEU A 114 -4.91 1.74 4.09
C LEU A 114 -5.51 0.72 3.12
N VAL A 115 -5.16 0.80 1.83
CA VAL A 115 -5.72 -0.11 0.83
C VAL A 115 -5.23 -1.55 1.02
N ALA A 116 -3.98 -1.74 1.46
CA ALA A 116 -3.45 -3.05 1.80
C ALA A 116 -4.16 -3.65 3.01
N SER A 117 -4.32 -2.88 4.09
CA SER A 117 -5.09 -3.30 5.26
C SER A 117 -6.52 -3.66 4.90
N CYS A 118 -7.19 -2.84 4.08
CA CYS A 118 -8.55 -3.10 3.63
C CYS A 118 -8.66 -4.42 2.87
N LEU A 119 -7.78 -4.65 1.90
CA LEU A 119 -7.76 -5.88 1.11
C LEU A 119 -7.62 -7.13 2.00
N ILE A 120 -6.74 -7.06 3.00
CA ILE A 120 -6.38 -8.21 3.83
C ILE A 120 -7.45 -8.48 4.90
N TYR A 121 -7.83 -7.44 5.66
CA TYR A 121 -8.61 -7.59 6.89
C TYR A 121 -10.10 -7.32 6.72
N ASP A 122 -10.46 -6.39 5.83
CA ASP A 122 -11.86 -6.02 5.62
C ASP A 122 -12.47 -6.84 4.47
N LEU A 123 -11.71 -7.13 3.41
CA LEU A 123 -12.16 -7.94 2.28
C LEU A 123 -11.81 -9.43 2.39
N GLY A 124 -10.86 -9.77 3.26
CA GLY A 124 -10.43 -11.16 3.49
C GLY A 124 -9.69 -11.77 2.29
N ILE A 125 -8.99 -10.95 1.50
CA ILE A 125 -8.30 -11.40 0.29
C ILE A 125 -6.83 -11.72 0.62
N ASP A 126 -6.29 -12.78 0.00
CA ASP A 126 -4.86 -13.11 0.09
C ASP A 126 -4.01 -11.92 -0.39
N TRP A 127 -3.15 -11.43 0.49
CA TRP A 127 -2.37 -10.20 0.32
C TRP A 127 -1.54 -10.17 -0.97
N ARG A 128 -1.14 -11.34 -1.50
CA ARG A 128 -0.31 -11.44 -2.71
C ARG A 128 -1.03 -10.92 -3.95
N TYR A 129 -2.36 -10.99 -4.00
CA TYR A 129 -3.14 -10.41 -5.10
C TYR A 129 -3.02 -8.87 -5.11
N GLY A 130 -3.05 -8.24 -3.93
CA GLY A 130 -2.82 -6.81 -3.81
C GLY A 130 -1.37 -6.42 -4.18
N ALA A 131 -0.39 -7.21 -3.73
CA ALA A 131 1.02 -7.01 -4.07
C ALA A 131 1.28 -7.08 -5.59
N ALA A 132 0.70 -8.07 -6.27
CA ALA A 132 0.78 -8.24 -7.71
C ALA A 132 0.02 -7.14 -8.48
N TYR A 133 -1.13 -6.68 -7.95
CA TYR A 133 -1.83 -5.55 -8.55
C TYR A 133 -0.98 -4.28 -8.49
N PHE A 134 -0.36 -4.01 -7.34
CA PHE A 134 0.56 -2.88 -7.16
C PHE A 134 1.76 -2.96 -8.12
N GLU A 135 2.32 -4.15 -8.33
CA GLU A 135 3.36 -4.38 -9.33
C GLU A 135 2.93 -3.98 -10.76
N SER A 136 1.66 -4.19 -11.11
CA SER A 136 1.15 -3.81 -12.43
C SER A 136 0.83 -2.32 -12.60
N GLN A 137 0.62 -1.57 -11.50
CA GLN A 137 0.11 -0.19 -11.55
C GLN A 137 1.14 0.87 -11.13
N LEU A 138 2.05 0.55 -10.22
CA LEU A 138 2.93 1.55 -9.61
C LEU A 138 4.08 1.95 -10.55
N LEU A 139 4.20 3.27 -10.80
CA LEU A 139 5.36 3.85 -11.48
C LEU A 139 6.65 3.72 -10.67
N ASP A 140 6.53 3.61 -9.35
CA ASP A 140 7.64 3.42 -8.42
C ASP A 140 7.74 1.99 -7.89
N TYR A 141 7.29 1.02 -8.69
CA TYR A 141 7.41 -0.38 -8.33
C TYR A 141 8.88 -0.76 -8.09
N ASP A 142 9.14 -1.20 -6.87
CA ASP A 142 10.40 -1.81 -6.44
C ASP A 142 10.06 -3.12 -5.74
N VAL A 143 10.58 -4.24 -6.24
CA VAL A 143 10.18 -5.59 -5.78
C VAL A 143 10.36 -5.76 -4.27
N ALA A 144 11.50 -5.35 -3.75
CA ALA A 144 11.85 -5.49 -2.35
C ALA A 144 10.91 -4.65 -1.46
N SER A 145 10.75 -3.36 -1.79
CA SER A 145 9.93 -2.44 -1.03
C SER A 145 8.44 -2.81 -1.12
N ASN A 146 7.92 -3.14 -2.30
CA ASN A 146 6.52 -3.50 -2.49
C ASN A 146 6.17 -4.75 -1.67
N TRP A 147 6.82 -5.87 -1.98
CA TRP A 147 6.51 -7.14 -1.35
C TRP A 147 6.84 -7.16 0.14
N GLY A 148 7.92 -6.50 0.55
CA GLY A 148 8.27 -6.35 1.96
C GLY A 148 7.23 -5.56 2.77
N ASN A 149 6.74 -4.43 2.23
CA ASN A 149 5.67 -3.66 2.87
C ASN A 149 4.35 -4.46 2.92
N TRP A 150 4.00 -5.18 1.86
CA TRP A 150 2.81 -6.03 1.86
C TRP A 150 2.89 -7.15 2.92
N GLN A 151 4.04 -7.83 3.06
CA GLN A 151 4.24 -8.79 4.14
C GLN A 151 4.13 -8.17 5.54
N TYR A 152 4.64 -6.95 5.68
CA TYR A 152 4.59 -6.21 6.92
C TYR A 152 3.15 -5.91 7.35
N ILE A 153 2.32 -5.42 6.42
CA ILE A 153 0.90 -5.16 6.71
C ILE A 153 0.14 -6.46 6.96
N ALA A 154 0.38 -7.50 6.16
CA ALA A 154 -0.27 -8.81 6.30
C ALA A 154 0.10 -9.55 7.59
N GLY A 155 1.15 -9.12 8.31
CA GLY A 155 1.60 -9.76 9.55
C GLY A 155 2.40 -11.04 9.33
N VAL A 156 2.85 -11.29 8.10
CA VAL A 156 3.67 -12.46 7.74
C VAL A 156 5.16 -12.10 7.54
N GLY A 157 5.52 -10.82 7.78
CA GLY A 157 6.87 -10.28 7.71
C GLY A 157 7.63 -10.31 9.05
N ALA A 158 8.67 -9.48 9.16
CA ALA A 158 9.54 -9.47 10.35
C ALA A 158 8.91 -8.89 11.63
N ASP A 159 7.83 -8.09 11.55
CA ASP A 159 7.24 -7.42 12.73
C ASP A 159 6.68 -8.43 13.76
N PRO A 160 7.23 -8.52 14.99
CA PRO A 160 6.74 -9.41 16.04
C PRO A 160 5.31 -9.12 16.48
N ARG A 161 4.80 -7.92 16.22
CA ARG A 161 3.44 -7.52 16.60
C ARG A 161 2.36 -8.12 15.70
N GLY A 162 2.73 -8.75 14.59
CA GLY A 162 1.80 -9.35 13.64
C GLY A 162 1.19 -8.34 12.67
N GLY A 163 -0.04 -8.60 12.26
CA GLY A 163 -0.76 -7.84 11.24
C GLY A 163 -1.16 -6.43 11.64
N ARG A 164 -1.32 -5.55 10.66
CA ARG A 164 -1.72 -4.15 10.88
C ARG A 164 -3.08 -3.84 10.26
N HIS A 165 -4.14 -4.03 11.05
CA HIS A 165 -5.49 -3.60 10.68
C HIS A 165 -5.72 -2.13 11.05
N PHE A 166 -6.03 -1.30 10.06
CA PHE A 166 -6.34 0.11 10.25
C PHE A 166 -7.85 0.34 10.30
N ASN A 167 -8.31 1.12 11.27
CA ASN A 167 -9.68 1.64 11.29
C ASN A 167 -9.82 2.74 10.21
N LEU A 168 -10.45 2.41 9.09
CA LEU A 168 -10.54 3.27 7.90
C LEU A 168 -11.24 4.60 8.18
N ASP A 169 -12.31 4.61 8.97
CA ASP A 169 -13.04 5.83 9.34
C ASP A 169 -12.18 6.78 10.18
N LYS A 170 -11.43 6.24 11.16
CA LYS A 170 -10.49 7.02 11.96
C LYS A 170 -9.40 7.61 11.08
N GLN A 171 -8.90 6.85 10.11
CA GLN A 171 -7.86 7.30 9.19
C GLN A 171 -8.37 8.39 8.26
N ALA A 172 -9.58 8.26 7.72
CA ALA A 172 -10.23 9.30 6.93
C ALA A 172 -10.39 10.59 7.75
N ARG A 173 -10.93 10.51 8.97
CA ARG A 173 -11.07 11.69 9.86
C ARG A 173 -9.74 12.36 10.23
N THR A 174 -8.66 11.58 10.30
CA THR A 174 -7.34 12.09 10.71
C THR A 174 -6.58 12.73 9.53
N TYR A 175 -6.61 12.09 8.36
CA TYR A 175 -5.77 12.46 7.22
C TYR A 175 -6.53 13.19 6.10
N ASP A 176 -7.85 13.13 6.10
CA ASP A 176 -8.73 13.86 5.18
C ASP A 176 -9.98 14.39 5.93
N PRO A 177 -9.80 15.21 6.99
CA PRO A 177 -10.90 15.66 7.86
C PRO A 177 -12.01 16.41 7.11
N GLU A 178 -11.65 17.09 6.02
CA GLU A 178 -12.57 17.84 5.16
C GLU A 178 -13.05 17.03 3.94
N GLN A 179 -12.67 15.75 3.83
CA GLN A 179 -13.01 14.85 2.72
C GLN A 179 -12.59 15.36 1.32
N ARG A 180 -11.64 16.31 1.25
CA ARG A 180 -11.20 16.91 -0.02
C ARG A 180 -10.57 15.85 -0.92
N PHE A 181 -9.76 14.95 -0.36
CA PHE A 181 -9.13 13.88 -1.12
C PHE A 181 -10.16 12.87 -1.62
N ILE A 182 -11.07 12.44 -0.74
CA ILE A 182 -12.16 11.52 -1.10
C ILE A 182 -13.01 12.11 -2.24
N GLN A 183 -13.41 13.38 -2.14
CA GLN A 183 -14.20 14.05 -3.17
C GLN A 183 -13.44 14.20 -4.49
N THR A 184 -12.17 14.60 -4.44
CA THR A 184 -11.33 14.80 -5.64
C THR A 184 -11.25 13.52 -6.48
N TRP A 185 -11.17 12.36 -5.84
CA TRP A 185 -11.07 11.06 -6.53
C TRP A 185 -12.40 10.30 -6.59
N GLY A 186 -13.51 10.94 -6.23
CA GLY A 186 -14.86 10.36 -6.31
C GLY A 186 -15.10 9.17 -5.37
N GLY A 187 -14.36 9.03 -4.26
CA GLY A 187 -14.40 7.84 -3.42
C GLY A 187 -15.79 7.46 -2.88
N ASN A 188 -16.74 8.40 -2.84
CA ASN A 188 -18.11 8.19 -2.41
C ASN A 188 -19.02 7.52 -3.46
N ASP A 189 -18.59 7.41 -4.72
CA ASP A 189 -19.40 6.85 -5.80
C ASP A 189 -19.19 5.33 -5.89
N PHE A 190 -19.88 4.53 -5.07
CA PHE A 190 -19.69 3.07 -5.04
C PHE A 190 -21.01 2.29 -4.89
N ASP A 191 -20.97 1.01 -5.26
CA ASP A 191 -22.07 0.08 -5.07
C ASP A 191 -22.21 -0.29 -3.58
N GLN A 192 -23.43 -0.21 -3.04
CA GLN A 192 -23.66 -0.46 -1.61
C GLN A 192 -23.33 -1.90 -1.19
N ASN A 193 -23.54 -2.87 -2.08
CA ASN A 193 -23.34 -4.28 -1.78
C ASN A 193 -21.92 -4.71 -2.16
N LEU A 194 -21.20 -5.30 -1.20
CA LEU A 194 -19.86 -5.83 -1.42
C LEU A 194 -19.88 -7.13 -2.25
N ASP A 195 -20.88 -7.99 -2.01
CA ASP A 195 -21.07 -9.26 -2.72
C ASP A 195 -22.42 -9.28 -3.42
N SER A 196 -22.47 -9.90 -4.59
CA SER A 196 -23.72 -10.20 -5.28
C SER A 196 -24.39 -11.39 -4.60
N VAL A 197 -25.65 -11.23 -4.19
CA VAL A 197 -26.43 -12.28 -3.51
C VAL A 197 -27.76 -12.52 -4.22
N ASP A 198 -28.29 -13.74 -4.09
CA ASP A 198 -29.62 -14.09 -4.58
C ASP A 198 -30.73 -13.64 -3.63
N ALA A 199 -31.98 -13.98 -3.96
CA ALA A 199 -33.14 -13.60 -3.15
C ALA A 199 -33.16 -14.23 -1.74
N ALA A 200 -32.28 -15.19 -1.45
CA ALA A 200 -32.12 -15.83 -0.16
C ALA A 200 -30.82 -15.38 0.55
N ASP A 201 -30.22 -14.28 0.09
CA ASP A 201 -28.93 -13.75 0.55
C ASP A 201 -27.74 -14.72 0.30
N TRP A 202 -27.89 -15.70 -0.60
CA TRP A 202 -26.82 -16.63 -0.93
C TRP A 202 -25.87 -16.02 -1.98
N PRO A 203 -24.54 -16.10 -1.80
CA PRO A 203 -23.59 -15.53 -2.77
C PRO A 203 -23.76 -16.08 -4.18
N ILE A 204 -23.95 -15.20 -5.16
CA ILE A 204 -23.99 -15.55 -6.57
C ILE A 204 -22.57 -15.51 -7.11
N SER A 205 -22.14 -16.59 -7.79
CA SER A 205 -20.87 -16.56 -8.49
C SER A 205 -20.96 -15.60 -9.68
N PRO A 206 -19.98 -14.70 -9.89
CA PRO A 206 -20.02 -13.79 -11.03
C PRO A 206 -20.08 -14.61 -12.33
N THR A 207 -21.03 -14.27 -13.21
CA THR A 207 -21.08 -14.83 -14.56
C THR A 207 -19.83 -14.41 -15.31
N SER A 208 -19.06 -15.40 -15.74
CA SER A 208 -17.77 -15.29 -16.45
C SER A 208 -17.86 -14.42 -17.70
#